data_AF-A0A443I7L0-F1
#
_entry.id   AF-A0A443I7L0-F1
#
_cell.length_a   1.000
_cell.length_b   1.000
_cell.length_c   1.000
_cell.angle_alpha   90.00
_cell.angle_beta   90.00
_cell.angle_gamma   90.00
#
_symmetry.space_group_name_H-M   'P 1'
#
loop_
_entity.id
_entity.type
_entity.pdbx_description
1 polymer ?
#
loop_
_entity_poly.entity_id
_entity_poly.type
_entity_poly.pdbx_seq_one_letter_code
_entity_poly.pdbx_strand_id
1 'polypeptide(L)'
;MAGVTVHAALPKANEYKSGDCSGPINFGHHSILLRDVTMDDTSHSVYLAGTNWVGYSDKTGNGGSCTGAALRILNGKCNNLDTADPGTRIRCVRNIG
;
A
#
# COMPACT_ATOMS: atom_id res chain seq x y z
N MET A 1 -10.55 35.52 4.49
CA MET A 1 -10.77 34.13 4.02
C MET A 1 -9.52 33.34 4.39
N ALA A 2 -9.57 32.50 5.42
CA ALA A 2 -8.42 31.69 5.81
C ALA A 2 -8.30 30.53 4.81
N GLY A 3 -7.24 30.52 4.00
CA GLY A 3 -6.95 29.44 3.09
C GLY A 3 -6.71 28.16 3.88
N VAL A 4 -7.54 27.14 3.65
CA VAL A 4 -7.26 25.79 4.11
C VAL A 4 -6.01 25.35 3.36
N THR A 5 -4.86 25.35 4.04
CA THR A 5 -3.69 24.65 3.55
C THR A 5 -4.03 23.16 3.56
N VAL A 6 -4.35 22.62 2.37
CA VAL A 6 -4.41 21.17 2.18
C VAL A 6 -2.98 20.68 2.31
N HIS A 7 -2.58 20.30 3.53
CA HIS A 7 -1.35 19.55 3.71
C HIS A 7 -1.57 18.22 2.99
N ALA A 8 -0.86 17.97 1.89
CA ALA A 8 -0.85 16.66 1.28
C ALA A 8 -0.43 15.68 2.38
N ALA A 9 -1.32 14.75 2.73
CA ALA A 9 -0.99 13.74 3.72
C ALA A 9 0.22 12.97 3.21
N LEU A 10 1.23 12.75 4.07
CA LEU A 10 2.41 11.97 3.70
C LEU A 10 1.96 10.63 3.09
N PRO A 11 2.59 10.18 1.99
CA PRO A 11 2.37 8.84 1.46
C PRO A 11 2.42 7.80 2.58
N LYS A 12 1.41 6.94 2.61
CA LYS A 12 1.21 5.94 3.66
C LYS A 12 0.76 4.62 3.05
N ALA A 13 1.32 3.52 3.56
CA ALA A 13 0.93 2.16 3.20
C ALA A 13 1.00 1.24 4.44
N ASN A 14 0.02 1.34 5.35
CA ASN A 14 0.04 0.55 6.59
C ASN A 14 -0.53 -0.84 6.36
N GLU A 15 0.17 -1.86 6.82
CA GLU A 15 -0.22 -3.26 6.65
C GLU A 15 -0.99 -3.79 7.86
N TYR A 16 -1.91 -4.72 7.62
CA TYR A 16 -2.73 -5.36 8.65
C TYR A 16 -2.80 -6.86 8.40
N LYS A 17 -2.87 -7.65 9.48
CA LYS A 17 -3.12 -9.10 9.39
C LYS A 17 -4.57 -9.43 9.03
N SER A 18 -5.50 -8.48 9.20
CA SER A 18 -6.88 -8.63 8.73
C SER A 18 -6.98 -8.38 7.23
N GLY A 19 -8.04 -8.86 6.58
CA GLY A 19 -8.34 -8.58 5.17
C GLY A 19 -9.01 -7.23 4.89
N ASP A 20 -9.36 -6.46 5.92
CA ASP A 20 -10.21 -5.26 5.85
C ASP A 20 -9.63 -4.06 6.63
N CYS A 21 -8.32 -4.09 6.90
CA CYS A 21 -7.59 -3.09 7.69
C CYS A 21 -8.16 -2.85 9.10
N SER A 22 -8.80 -3.85 9.70
CA SER A 22 -9.23 -3.84 11.09
C SER A 22 -8.13 -4.34 12.04
N GLY A 23 -8.30 -4.04 13.32
CA GLY A 23 -7.35 -4.46 14.34
C GLY A 23 -6.02 -3.68 14.32
N PRO A 24 -5.00 -4.19 15.03
CA PRO A 24 -3.72 -3.51 15.15
C PRO A 24 -2.94 -3.54 13.82
N ILE A 25 -2.21 -2.46 13.57
CA ILE A 25 -1.25 -2.38 12.46
C ILE A 25 -0.19 -3.47 12.63
N ASN A 26 0.08 -4.21 11.56
CA ASN A 26 1.21 -5.15 11.48
C ASN A 26 2.51 -4.37 11.25
N PHE A 27 2.55 -3.58 10.17
CA PHE A 27 3.68 -2.73 9.82
C PHE A 27 3.20 -1.36 9.35
N GLY A 28 3.79 -0.30 9.91
CA GLY A 28 3.46 1.08 9.55
C GLY A 28 4.50 1.67 8.60
N HIS A 29 4.04 2.22 7.47
CA HIS A 29 4.90 2.86 6.48
C HIS A 29 4.39 4.26 6.18
N HIS A 30 5.18 5.29 6.48
CA HIS A 30 4.86 6.66 6.14
C HIS A 30 6.13 7.50 5.94
N SER A 31 6.28 8.14 4.78
CA SER A 31 7.42 9.02 4.48
C SER A 31 7.11 9.87 3.26
N ILE A 32 7.70 11.06 3.17
CA ILE A 32 7.64 11.88 1.96
C ILE A 32 8.38 11.22 0.78
N LEU A 33 9.33 10.33 1.06
CA LEU A 33 10.09 9.57 0.07
C LEU A 33 9.61 8.12 -0.08
N LEU A 34 8.41 7.81 0.43
CA LEU A 34 7.87 6.45 0.37
C LEU A 34 7.54 6.08 -1.08
N ARG A 35 8.37 5.23 -1.68
CA ARG A 35 8.24 4.81 -3.08
C ARG A 35 7.70 3.39 -3.21
N ASP A 36 8.47 2.39 -2.77
CA ASP A 36 8.05 1.00 -2.77
C ASP A 36 7.83 0.54 -1.34
N VAL A 37 6.75 -0.20 -1.14
CA VAL A 37 6.47 -0.88 0.12
C VAL A 37 6.19 -2.33 -0.20
N THR A 38 7.07 -3.22 0.25
CA THR A 38 6.91 -4.65 0.06
C THR A 38 6.07 -5.20 1.22
N MET A 39 4.96 -5.87 0.88
CA MET A 39 4.00 -6.36 1.86
C MET A 39 4.58 -7.57 2.56
N ASP A 40 4.54 -7.60 3.89
CA ASP A 40 4.87 -8.79 4.65
C ASP A 40 3.94 -9.96 4.28
N ASP A 41 4.48 -11.17 4.29
CA ASP A 41 3.73 -12.36 3.86
C ASP A 41 2.61 -12.72 4.85
N THR A 42 2.63 -12.18 6.08
CA THR A 42 1.57 -12.36 7.08
C THR A 42 0.49 -11.26 7.06
N SER A 43 0.66 -10.23 6.23
CA SER A 43 -0.33 -9.16 6.06
C SER A 43 -1.40 -9.55 5.04
N HIS A 44 -2.65 -9.15 5.23
CA HIS A 44 -3.77 -9.49 4.33
C HIS A 44 -4.47 -8.24 3.77
N SER A 45 -4.16 -7.06 4.29
CA SER A 45 -4.61 -5.80 3.70
C SER A 45 -3.62 -4.67 3.92
N VAL A 46 -3.74 -3.64 3.09
CA VAL A 46 -2.95 -2.41 3.17
C VAL A 46 -3.86 -1.19 3.12
N TYR A 47 -3.66 -0.28 4.08
CA TYR A 47 -4.27 1.04 4.08
C TYR A 47 -3.37 2.02 3.36
N LEU A 48 -3.86 2.57 2.25
CA LEU A 48 -3.16 3.47 1.34
C LEU A 48 -3.73 4.89 1.46
N ALA A 49 -2.83 5.87 1.54
CA ALA A 49 -3.21 7.28 1.56
C ALA A 49 -2.07 8.19 1.07
N GLY A 50 -2.39 9.48 0.90
CA GLY A 50 -1.44 10.54 0.56
C GLY A 50 -1.11 10.68 -0.92
N THR A 51 -1.32 9.63 -1.71
CA THR A 51 -0.97 9.57 -3.13
C THR A 51 -1.69 8.39 -3.80
N ASN A 52 -1.43 8.19 -5.09
CA ASN A 52 -1.89 7.05 -5.88
C ASN A 52 -0.90 5.89 -5.81
N TRP A 53 -1.43 4.67 -5.77
CA TRP A 53 -0.65 3.46 -5.58
C TRP A 53 -0.99 2.41 -6.63
N VAL A 54 0.04 1.67 -7.06
CA VAL A 54 -0.10 0.51 -7.95
C VAL A 54 0.36 -0.74 -7.21
N GLY A 55 -0.45 -1.80 -7.28
CA GLY A 55 -0.09 -3.12 -6.76
C GLY A 55 0.76 -3.92 -7.75
N TYR A 56 1.73 -4.67 -7.23
CA TYR A 56 2.63 -5.53 -7.98
C TYR A 56 2.57 -6.97 -7.50
N SER A 57 2.74 -7.91 -8.43
CA SER A 57 2.67 -9.35 -8.17
C SER A 57 3.84 -9.88 -7.35
N ASP A 58 4.96 -9.14 -7.31
CA ASP A 58 6.18 -9.62 -6.68
C ASP A 58 6.99 -8.52 -5.97
N LYS A 59 7.94 -8.97 -5.15
CA LYS A 59 8.88 -8.14 -4.39
C LYS A 59 10.25 -8.81 -4.39
N THR A 60 11.32 -8.02 -4.28
CA THR A 60 12.66 -8.58 -4.05
C THR A 60 12.85 -9.16 -2.65
N GLY A 61 12.01 -8.76 -1.69
CA GLY A 61 12.06 -9.16 -0.29
C GLY A 61 11.42 -8.13 0.64
N ASN A 62 11.39 -8.39 1.95
CA ASN A 62 10.90 -7.41 2.93
C ASN A 62 11.85 -6.19 3.00
N GLY A 63 11.30 -4.98 2.87
CA GLY A 63 12.09 -3.74 2.75
C GLY A 63 12.76 -3.53 1.39
N GLY A 64 12.40 -4.34 0.39
CA GLY A 64 12.96 -4.30 -0.96
C GLY A 64 12.18 -3.41 -1.94
N SER A 65 12.13 -3.84 -3.20
CA SER A 65 11.45 -3.10 -4.29
C SER A 65 10.36 -3.94 -4.95
N CYS A 66 9.39 -3.25 -5.56
CA CYS A 66 8.33 -3.90 -6.32
C CYS A 66 8.85 -4.43 -7.66
N THR A 67 8.55 -5.69 -7.94
CA THR A 67 8.95 -6.43 -9.15
C THR A 67 7.77 -7.22 -9.72
N GLY A 68 8.00 -7.94 -10.81
CA GLY A 68 6.96 -8.71 -11.48
C GLY A 68 5.96 -7.82 -12.23
N ALA A 69 4.75 -8.34 -12.43
CA ALA A 69 3.70 -7.65 -13.17
C ALA A 69 3.09 -6.52 -12.32
N ALA A 70 2.90 -5.36 -12.95
CA ALA A 70 1.99 -4.35 -12.42
C ALA A 70 0.56 -4.87 -12.59
N LEU A 71 -0.18 -4.98 -11.48
CA LEU A 71 -1.50 -5.59 -11.46
C LEU A 71 -2.59 -4.56 -11.72
N ARG A 72 -2.72 -3.58 -10.81
CA ARG A 72 -3.76 -2.57 -10.89
C ARG A 72 -3.45 -1.34 -10.05
N ILE A 73 -4.13 -0.24 -10.39
CA ILE A 73 -4.24 0.92 -9.48
C ILE A 73 -5.14 0.51 -8.31
N LEU A 74 -4.67 0.79 -7.10
CA LEU A 74 -5.37 0.49 -5.86
C LEU A 74 -6.17 1.73 -5.44
N ASN A 75 -7.48 1.61 -5.58
CA ASN A 75 -8.43 2.68 -5.29
C ASN A 75 -8.98 2.54 -3.87
N GLY A 76 -9.31 3.68 -3.26
CA GLY A 76 -9.81 3.69 -1.90
C GLY A 76 -8.71 3.45 -0.86
N LYS A 77 -9.12 3.46 0.41
CA LYS A 77 -8.20 3.46 1.54
C LYS A 77 -7.69 2.06 1.87
N CYS A 78 -8.58 1.12 2.19
CA CYS A 78 -8.19 -0.25 2.51
C CYS A 78 -8.27 -1.15 1.28
N ASN A 79 -7.20 -1.90 1.02
CA ASN A 79 -7.12 -2.83 -0.10
C ASN A 79 -6.72 -4.20 0.44
N ASN A 80 -7.54 -5.22 0.17
CA ASN A 80 -7.22 -6.60 0.50
C ASN A 80 -6.12 -7.11 -0.44
N LEU A 81 -5.01 -7.57 0.10
CA LEU A 81 -3.84 -7.99 -0.69
C LEU A 81 -4.09 -9.29 -1.44
N ASP A 82 -4.96 -10.16 -0.92
CA ASP A 82 -5.25 -11.46 -1.49
C ASP A 82 -6.32 -11.41 -2.58
N THR A 83 -7.23 -10.44 -2.50
CA THR A 83 -8.43 -10.41 -3.35
C THR A 83 -8.62 -9.13 -4.15
N ALA A 84 -7.82 -8.08 -3.94
CA ALA A 84 -7.95 -6.86 -4.72
C ALA A 84 -7.59 -7.09 -6.19
N ASP A 85 -6.68 -8.01 -6.50
CA ASP A 85 -6.46 -8.47 -7.87
C ASP A 85 -6.93 -9.93 -8.03
N PRO A 86 -7.78 -10.25 -9.02
CA PRO A 86 -8.30 -11.61 -9.19
C PRO A 86 -7.19 -12.63 -9.48
N GLY A 87 -7.02 -13.58 -8.57
CA GLY A 87 -6.11 -14.73 -8.77
C GLY A 87 -4.63 -14.43 -8.53
N THR A 88 -4.26 -13.18 -8.25
CA THR A 88 -2.89 -12.80 -7.93
C THR A 88 -2.85 -11.98 -6.65
N ARG A 89 -2.11 -12.47 -5.66
CA ARG A 89 -1.84 -11.69 -4.44
C ARG A 89 -0.92 -10.50 -4.76
N ILE A 90 -1.28 -9.33 -4.27
CA ILE A 90 -0.42 -8.15 -4.29
C ILE A 90 0.68 -8.33 -3.24
N ARG A 91 1.94 -8.34 -3.68
CA ARG A 91 3.11 -8.49 -2.81
C ARG A 91 3.86 -7.18 -2.56
N CYS A 92 3.60 -6.16 -3.35
CA CYS A 92 4.22 -4.85 -3.21
C CYS A 92 3.30 -3.75 -3.72
N VAL A 93 3.42 -2.56 -3.14
CA VAL A 93 2.74 -1.36 -3.64
C VAL A 93 3.77 -0.29 -3.95
N ARG A 94 3.61 0.34 -5.12
CA ARG A 94 4.46 1.45 -5.57
C ARG A 94 3.64 2.73 -5.60
N ASN A 95 4.16 3.75 -4.95
CA ASN A 95 3.70 5.12 -5.08
C ASN A 95 4.00 5.63 -6.49
N ILE A 96 2.97 6.15 -7.17
CA ILE A 96 3.06 6.71 -8.52
C ILE A 96 2.70 8.21 -8.57
N GLY A 97 2.68 8.90 -7.42
CA GLY A 97 2.42 10.35 -7.28
C GLY A 97 3.29 11.03 -6.23
#